data_AF-A0A956TF97-F1
#
_entry.id   AF-A0A956TF97-F1
#
_cell.length_a   1.000
_cell.length_b   1.000
_cell.length_c   1.000
_cell.angle_alpha   90.00
_cell.angle_beta   90.00
_cell.angle_gamma   90.00
#
_symmetry.space_group_name_H-M   'P 1'
#
loop_
_entity.id
_entity.type
_entity.pdbx_description
1 polymer ?
#
loop_
_entity_poly.entity_id
_entity_poly.type
_entity_poly.pdbx_seq_one_letter_code
_entity_poly.pdbx_strand_id
1 'polypeptide(L)'
;MDDPVFYEGARVLGLWGPSGQSALLVTRRPLADWHEATPEEQAELTAAIARAQAAIQSRYPAGGFTVQMRTGSARTTPQLQIEVIPHLAHQRLVEGQNHDPLLPLLLSDLDRATKVDIAVAFILPSGIELLRTRLADLVEQRRGRLRLVTETISP
;
A
#
# COMPACT_ATOMS: atom_id res chain seq x y z
N MET A 1 7.30 -18.52 -18.06
CA MET A 1 8.08 -17.79 -17.04
C MET A 1 8.11 -16.37 -17.58
N ASP A 2 7.33 -15.47 -17.00
CA ASP A 2 7.28 -14.08 -17.49
C ASP A 2 8.70 -13.49 -17.42
N ASP A 3 9.10 -12.76 -18.44
CA ASP A 3 10.38 -12.07 -18.48
C ASP A 3 10.46 -11.13 -17.26
N PRO A 4 11.44 -11.31 -16.35
CA PRO A 4 11.59 -10.42 -15.20
C PRO A 4 11.98 -9.01 -15.63
N VAL A 5 12.48 -8.82 -16.86
CA VAL A 5 12.88 -7.53 -17.41
C VAL A 5 11.77 -7.00 -18.34
N PHE A 6 11.31 -5.78 -18.11
CA PHE A 6 10.35 -5.10 -19.00
C PHE A 6 10.98 -3.94 -19.78
N TYR A 7 12.17 -3.50 -19.38
CA TYR A 7 12.87 -2.39 -20.00
C TYR A 7 14.38 -2.59 -19.90
N GLU A 8 15.06 -2.44 -21.04
CA GLU A 8 16.52 -2.38 -21.10
C GLU A 8 16.97 -1.06 -21.72
N GLY A 9 17.56 -0.21 -20.89
CA GLY A 9 18.27 0.99 -21.30
C GLY A 9 19.77 0.74 -21.46
N ALA A 10 20.48 1.81 -21.85
CA ALA A 10 21.93 1.80 -21.98
C ALA A 10 22.62 1.66 -20.62
N ARG A 11 22.05 2.23 -19.56
CA ARG A 11 22.59 2.27 -18.20
C ARG A 11 21.62 1.76 -17.15
N VAL A 12 20.32 1.69 -17.46
CA VAL A 12 19.27 1.29 -16.52
C VAL A 12 18.58 0.02 -17.00
N LEU A 13 18.24 -0.86 -16.06
CA LEU A 13 17.37 -2.00 -16.25
C LEU A 13 16.06 -1.77 -15.49
N GLY A 14 14.94 -2.09 -16.12
CA GLY A 14 13.61 -2.13 -15.51
C GLY A 14 13.17 -3.56 -15.31
N LEU A 15 12.99 -3.95 -14.05
CA LEU A 15 12.62 -5.28 -13.61
C LEU A 15 11.24 -5.26 -12.95
N TRP A 16 10.47 -6.33 -13.08
CA TRP A 16 9.27 -6.49 -12.26
C TRP A 16 9.65 -6.76 -10.79
N GLY A 17 8.95 -6.11 -9.86
CA GLY A 17 9.09 -6.37 -8.43
C GLY A 17 8.64 -7.78 -8.05
N PRO A 18 8.95 -8.25 -6.83
CA PRO A 18 8.67 -9.63 -6.41
C PRO A 18 7.20 -10.06 -6.52
N SER A 19 6.27 -9.11 -6.33
CA SER A 19 4.82 -9.34 -6.47
C SER A 19 4.33 -9.29 -7.93
N GLY A 20 5.17 -8.85 -8.88
CA GLY A 20 4.79 -8.59 -10.26
C GLY A 20 3.89 -7.37 -10.46
N GLN A 21 3.66 -6.58 -9.41
CA GLN A 21 2.79 -5.39 -9.44
C GLN A 21 3.56 -4.08 -9.44
N SER A 22 4.75 -4.02 -8.85
CA SER A 22 5.65 -2.87 -8.91
C SER A 22 6.73 -3.06 -9.98
N ALA A 23 7.37 -1.96 -10.36
CA ALA A 23 8.55 -1.96 -11.22
C ALA A 23 9.77 -1.45 -10.44
N LEU A 24 10.89 -2.16 -10.56
CA LEU A 24 12.19 -1.81 -10.00
C LEU A 24 13.10 -1.30 -11.11
N LEU A 25 13.65 -0.11 -10.93
CA LEU A 25 14.65 0.49 -11.81
C LEU A 25 16.00 0.45 -11.10
N VAL A 26 16.98 -0.15 -11.76
CA VAL A 26 18.33 -0.33 -11.23
C VAL A 26 19.37 0.06 -12.28
N THR A 27 20.48 0.63 -11.83
CA THR A 27 21.64 0.84 -12.73
C THR A 27 22.31 -0.48 -13.05
N ARG A 28 22.84 -0.60 -14.28
CA ARG A 28 23.60 -1.78 -14.72
C ARG A 28 24.88 -1.98 -13.92
N ARG A 29 25.49 -0.87 -13.46
CA ARG A 29 26.59 -0.92 -12.47
C ARG A 29 26.04 -0.74 -11.06
N PRO A 30 26.59 -1.43 -10.04
CA PRO A 30 26.21 -1.21 -8.65
C PRO A 30 26.55 0.22 -8.21
N LEU A 31 25.60 0.85 -7.52
CA LEU A 31 25.73 2.19 -6.94
C LEU A 31 25.21 2.16 -5.52
N ALA A 32 25.91 2.73 -4.55
CA ALA A 32 25.38 2.82 -3.19
C ALA A 32 24.34 3.95 -3.09
N ASP A 33 24.64 5.09 -3.71
CA ASP A 33 23.89 6.33 -3.55
C ASP A 33 23.58 7.01 -4.89
N TRP A 34 22.54 7.85 -4.91
CA TRP A 34 22.17 8.68 -6.07
C TRP A 34 23.30 9.63 -6.49
N HIS A 35 24.08 10.14 -5.55
CA HIS A 35 25.17 11.08 -5.83
C HIS A 35 26.38 10.43 -6.51
N GLU A 36 26.47 9.10 -6.50
CA GLU A 36 27.50 8.35 -7.21
C GLU A 36 27.14 8.07 -8.68
N ALA A 37 25.87 8.33 -9.05
CA ALA A 37 25.39 8.20 -10.43
C ALA A 37 25.92 9.35 -11.30
N THR A 38 26.30 9.04 -12.54
CA THR A 38 26.64 10.10 -13.50
C THR A 38 25.38 10.88 -13.90
N PRO A 39 25.51 12.12 -14.43
CA PRO A 39 24.35 12.86 -14.92
C PRO A 39 23.52 12.09 -15.95
N GLU A 40 24.15 11.27 -16.79
CA GLU A 40 23.47 10.42 -17.77
C GLU A 40 22.69 9.28 -17.10
N GLU A 41 23.23 8.69 -16.04
CA GLU A 41 22.54 7.65 -15.26
C GLU A 41 21.34 8.24 -14.52
N GLN A 42 21.50 9.41 -13.90
CA GLN A 42 20.42 10.13 -13.24
C GLN A 42 19.30 10.50 -14.23
N ALA A 43 19.68 10.99 -15.41
CA ALA A 43 18.73 11.31 -16.48
C ALA A 43 18.00 10.06 -16.98
N GLU A 44 18.71 8.94 -17.17
CA GLU A 44 18.12 7.68 -17.64
C GLU A 44 17.22 7.04 -16.57
N LEU A 45 17.61 7.06 -15.30
CA LEU A 45 16.76 6.63 -14.17
C LEU A 45 15.46 7.43 -14.12
N THR A 46 15.56 8.76 -14.24
CA THR A 46 14.40 9.65 -14.24
C THR A 46 13.48 9.38 -15.43
N ALA A 47 14.04 9.20 -16.64
CA ALA A 47 13.27 8.87 -17.83
C ALA A 47 12.62 7.48 -17.74
N ALA A 48 13.30 6.52 -17.10
CA ALA A 48 12.81 5.16 -16.92
C ALA A 48 11.58 5.09 -15.98
N ILE A 49 11.37 6.08 -15.10
CA ILE A 49 10.13 6.17 -14.28
C ILE A 49 8.89 6.22 -15.17
N ALA A 50 8.91 7.06 -16.22
CA ALA A 50 7.78 7.15 -17.16
C ALA A 50 7.56 5.83 -17.92
N ARG A 51 8.63 5.10 -18.24
CA ARG A 51 8.54 3.77 -18.87
C ARG A 51 7.95 2.73 -17.93
N ALA A 52 8.37 2.74 -16.66
CA ALA A 52 7.80 1.89 -15.63
C ALA A 52 6.30 2.16 -15.43
N GLN A 53 5.88 3.42 -15.32
CA GLN A 53 4.47 3.79 -15.22
C GLN A 53 3.67 3.29 -16.42
N ALA A 54 4.15 3.48 -17.65
CA ALA A 54 3.49 2.98 -18.85
C ALA A 54 3.39 1.45 -18.89
N ALA A 55 4.45 0.74 -18.51
CA ALA A 55 4.46 -0.72 -18.43
C ALA A 55 3.49 -1.26 -17.36
N ILE A 56 3.41 -0.59 -16.21
CA ILE A 56 2.44 -0.94 -15.16
C ILE A 56 1.01 -0.65 -15.63
N GLN A 57 0.76 0.50 -16.25
CA GLN A 57 -0.57 0.91 -16.72
C GLN A 57 -1.15 -0.03 -17.78
N SER A 58 -0.29 -0.63 -18.62
CA SER A 58 -0.75 -1.60 -19.62
C SER A 58 -1.18 -2.92 -18.99
N ARG A 59 -0.69 -3.24 -17.78
CA ARG A 59 -0.99 -4.49 -17.05
C ARG A 59 -2.10 -4.30 -16.02
N TYR A 60 -2.20 -3.12 -15.40
CA TYR A 60 -3.14 -2.82 -14.34
C TYR A 60 -3.77 -1.44 -14.52
N PRO A 61 -5.06 -1.26 -14.19
CA PRO A 61 -5.69 0.05 -14.14
C PRO A 61 -5.24 0.81 -12.88
N ALA A 62 -4.01 1.31 -12.90
CA ALA A 62 -3.49 2.17 -11.84
C ALA A 62 -4.15 3.56 -11.91
N GLY A 63 -4.61 4.07 -10.77
CA GLY A 63 -5.17 5.42 -10.63
C GLY A 63 -4.12 6.47 -10.25
N GLY A 64 -2.89 6.03 -9.97
CA GLY A 64 -1.77 6.84 -9.51
C GLY A 64 -0.54 5.98 -9.26
N PHE A 65 0.56 6.61 -8.85
CA PHE A 65 1.82 5.91 -8.58
C PHE A 65 2.56 6.55 -7.39
N THR A 66 3.23 5.72 -6.61
CA THR A 66 4.26 6.14 -5.68
C THR A 66 5.63 5.80 -6.28
N VAL A 67 6.56 6.76 -6.24
CA VAL A 67 7.96 6.54 -6.63
C VAL A 67 8.81 6.62 -5.36
N GLN A 68 9.54 5.55 -5.07
CA GLN A 68 10.42 5.44 -3.90
C GLN A 68 11.85 5.20 -4.35
N MET A 69 12.81 5.83 -3.68
CA MET A 69 14.24 5.58 -3.90
C MET A 69 14.83 4.95 -2.66
N ARG A 70 15.52 3.83 -2.84
CA ARG A 70 16.26 3.12 -1.81
C ARG A 70 17.74 3.19 -2.14
N THR A 71 18.52 3.84 -1.30
CA THR A 71 19.97 3.81 -1.37
C THR A 71 20.49 2.57 -0.68
N GLY A 72 21.49 1.94 -1.28
CA GLY A 72 22.23 0.88 -0.64
C GLY A 72 23.22 1.46 0.38
N SER A 73 23.84 0.57 1.15
CA SER A 73 25.05 0.95 1.88
C SER A 73 26.24 0.29 1.20
N ALA A 74 27.35 1.03 1.07
CA ALA A 74 28.61 0.48 0.56
C ALA A 74 29.13 -0.71 1.41
N ARG A 75 28.60 -0.91 2.62
CA ARG A 75 29.04 -1.94 3.58
C ARG A 75 28.31 -3.27 3.43
N THR A 76 27.10 -3.29 2.87
CA THR A 76 26.25 -4.51 2.83
C THR A 76 25.96 -4.97 1.41
N THR A 77 25.41 -4.08 0.58
CA THR A 77 25.26 -4.26 -0.88
C THR A 77 24.97 -2.89 -1.49
N PRO A 78 25.89 -2.31 -2.31
CA PRO A 78 25.67 -1.02 -2.93
C PRO A 78 24.72 -1.17 -4.12
N GLN A 79 23.42 -1.11 -3.86
CA GLN A 79 22.42 -1.09 -4.91
C GLN A 79 21.37 -0.01 -4.66
N LEU A 80 21.51 1.09 -5.39
CA LEU A 80 20.49 2.10 -5.62
C LEU A 80 19.37 1.46 -6.42
N GLN A 81 18.15 1.64 -5.92
CA GLN A 81 16.93 1.12 -6.54
C GLN A 81 15.87 2.20 -6.50
N ILE A 82 15.19 2.43 -7.62
CA ILE A 82 13.96 3.22 -7.66
C ILE A 82 12.81 2.25 -7.90
N GLU A 83 11.84 2.25 -6.98
CA GLU A 83 10.64 1.43 -7.08
C GLU A 83 9.44 2.30 -7.46
N VAL A 84 8.74 1.90 -8.52
CA VAL A 84 7.49 2.51 -8.96
C VAL A 84 6.36 1.57 -8.60
N ILE A 85 5.51 2.01 -7.68
CA ILE A 85 4.42 1.22 -7.09
C ILE A 85 3.11 1.81 -7.59
N PRO A 86 2.27 1.05 -8.31
CA PRO A 86 0.95 1.54 -8.69
C PRO A 86 0.07 1.72 -7.47
N HIS A 87 -0.69 2.80 -7.47
CA HIS A 87 -1.96 2.86 -6.76
C HIS A 87 -2.93 2.09 -7.63
N LEU A 88 -2.87 0.77 -7.52
CA LEU A 88 -3.97 -0.06 -7.99
C LEU A 88 -5.25 0.53 -7.40
N ALA A 89 -6.35 0.47 -8.15
CA ALA A 89 -7.65 0.77 -7.61
C ALA A 89 -7.99 -0.26 -6.52
N HIS A 90 -7.33 -0.16 -5.37
CA HIS A 90 -7.74 -0.81 -4.16
C HIS A 90 -9.07 -0.19 -3.81
N GLN A 91 -10.00 -1.09 -3.51
CA GLN A 91 -11.37 -0.81 -3.14
C GLN A 91 -11.41 0.46 -2.30
N ARG A 92 -12.08 1.47 -2.88
CA ARG A 92 -12.69 2.64 -2.27
C ARG A 92 -12.48 2.65 -0.76
N LEU A 93 -11.80 3.68 -0.26
CA LEU A 93 -11.78 3.96 1.18
C LEU A 93 -13.21 3.77 1.71
N VAL A 94 -13.35 2.80 2.61
CA VAL A 94 -14.61 2.42 3.22
C VAL A 94 -14.84 3.43 4.33
N GLU A 95 -15.46 4.56 3.96
CA GLU A 95 -15.68 5.71 4.85
C GLU A 95 -16.92 5.54 5.76
N GLY A 96 -17.60 4.39 5.69
CA GLY A 96 -18.74 4.06 6.54
C GLY A 96 -19.99 4.90 6.28
N GLN A 97 -20.03 5.70 5.20
CA GLN A 97 -21.14 6.61 4.88
C GLN A 97 -21.59 6.46 3.42
N ASN A 98 -22.89 6.67 3.18
CA ASN A 98 -23.60 6.72 1.87
C ASN A 98 -23.02 5.83 0.74
N HIS A 99 -23.58 4.62 0.61
CA HIS A 99 -23.27 3.58 -0.39
C HIS A 99 -22.01 2.75 -0.13
N ASP A 100 -21.57 2.68 1.13
CA ASP A 100 -20.47 1.81 1.56
C ASP A 100 -20.95 0.36 1.78
N PRO A 101 -20.39 -0.65 1.07
CA PRO A 101 -20.78 -2.04 1.24
C PRO A 101 -20.32 -2.67 2.57
N LEU A 102 -19.36 -2.07 3.28
CA LEU A 102 -18.79 -2.69 4.49
C LEU A 102 -19.73 -2.60 5.69
N LEU A 103 -20.37 -1.44 5.90
CA LEU A 103 -21.19 -1.23 7.09
C LEU A 103 -22.34 -2.25 7.19
N PRO A 104 -23.13 -2.53 6.13
CA PRO A 104 -24.17 -3.56 6.21
C PRO A 104 -23.61 -4.96 6.54
N LEU A 105 -22.45 -5.33 5.99
CA LEU A 105 -21.81 -6.61 6.26
C LEU A 105 -21.31 -6.70 7.70
N LEU A 106 -20.62 -5.66 8.17
CA LEU A 106 -20.14 -5.55 9.54
C LEU A 106 -21.29 -5.64 10.54
N LEU A 107 -22.41 -4.92 10.30
CA LEU A 107 -23.58 -5.00 11.16
C LEU A 107 -24.17 -6.42 11.20
N SER A 108 -24.24 -7.10 10.04
CA SER A 108 -24.71 -8.49 9.97
C SER A 108 -23.82 -9.47 10.73
N ASP A 109 -22.50 -9.26 10.68
CA ASP A 109 -21.55 -10.08 11.45
C ASP A 109 -21.67 -9.80 12.96
N LEU A 110 -21.83 -8.54 13.36
CA LEU A 110 -22.05 -8.16 14.76
C LEU A 110 -23.34 -8.79 15.33
N ASP A 111 -24.41 -8.87 14.55
CA ASP A 111 -25.68 -9.49 14.94
C ASP A 111 -25.54 -10.98 15.28
N ARG A 112 -24.50 -11.65 14.77
CA ARG A 112 -24.27 -13.10 14.94
C ARG A 112 -23.08 -13.42 15.83
N ALA A 113 -22.16 -12.47 16.00
CA ALA A 113 -20.95 -12.68 16.78
C ALA A 113 -21.26 -12.88 18.28
N THR A 114 -20.55 -13.79 18.93
CA THR A 114 -20.50 -13.91 20.40
C THR A 114 -19.25 -13.26 21.00
N LYS A 115 -18.28 -12.93 20.14
CA LYS A 115 -17.04 -12.25 20.48
C LYS A 115 -16.67 -11.28 19.37
N VAL A 116 -16.28 -10.06 19.75
CA VAL A 116 -15.84 -8.99 18.86
C VAL A 116 -14.54 -8.39 19.39
N ASP A 117 -13.49 -8.45 18.58
CA ASP A 117 -12.19 -7.83 18.85
C ASP A 117 -11.96 -6.72 17.79
N ILE A 118 -11.86 -5.46 18.22
CA ILE A 118 -11.65 -4.31 17.33
C ILE A 118 -10.33 -3.63 17.72
N ALA A 119 -9.45 -3.41 16.74
CA ALA A 119 -8.23 -2.61 16.89
C ALA A 119 -8.25 -1.50 15.85
N VAL A 120 -8.26 -0.25 16.29
CA VAL A 120 -8.33 0.94 15.42
C VAL A 120 -7.39 2.03 15.94
N ALA A 121 -6.82 2.82 15.04
CA ALA A 121 -5.89 3.90 15.43
C ALA A 121 -6.61 5.01 16.20
N PHE A 122 -7.81 5.40 15.75
CA PHE A 122 -8.65 6.40 16.40
C PHE A 122 -10.13 6.07 16.24
N ILE A 123 -10.95 6.59 17.15
CA ILE A 123 -12.40 6.39 17.17
C ILE A 123 -13.08 7.73 16.96
N LEU A 124 -13.94 7.80 15.93
CA LEU A 124 -14.82 8.94 15.72
C LEU A 124 -16.17 8.72 16.41
N PRO A 125 -16.74 9.71 17.11
CA PRO A 125 -18.06 9.58 17.73
C PRO A 125 -19.16 9.17 16.73
N SER A 126 -19.13 9.72 15.53
CA SER A 126 -20.08 9.39 14.46
C SER A 126 -20.01 7.91 14.04
N GLY A 127 -18.82 7.31 14.03
CA GLY A 127 -18.66 5.88 13.75
C GLY A 127 -19.21 5.00 14.87
N ILE A 128 -19.09 5.44 16.13
CA ILE A 128 -19.67 4.72 17.27
C ILE A 128 -21.19 4.73 17.22
N GLU A 129 -21.83 5.84 16.83
CA GLU A 129 -23.30 5.87 16.73
C GLU A 129 -23.85 4.83 15.76
N LEU A 130 -23.12 4.53 14.67
CA LEU A 130 -23.50 3.49 13.71
C LEU A 130 -23.46 2.08 14.32
N LEU A 131 -22.56 1.82 15.27
CA LEU A 131 -22.32 0.50 15.85
C LEU A 131 -22.94 0.30 17.23
N ARG A 132 -23.23 1.40 17.93
CA ARG A 132 -23.63 1.46 19.36
C ARG A 132 -24.71 0.44 19.68
N THR A 133 -25.78 0.43 18.90
CA THR A 133 -26.94 -0.45 19.14
C THR A 133 -26.55 -1.92 19.14
N ARG A 134 -25.70 -2.37 18.20
CA ARG A 134 -25.32 -3.78 18.09
C ARG A 134 -24.25 -4.20 19.08
N LEU A 135 -23.33 -3.29 19.41
CA LEU A 135 -22.33 -3.53 20.45
C LEU A 135 -22.96 -3.61 21.84
N ALA A 136 -23.94 -2.76 22.13
CA ALA A 136 -24.70 -2.82 23.38
C ALA A 136 -25.51 -4.13 23.46
N ASP A 137 -26.24 -4.48 22.40
CA ASP A 137 -26.96 -5.76 22.32
C ASP A 137 -26.04 -6.98 22.55
N LEU A 138 -24.86 -7.00 21.92
CA LEU A 138 -23.87 -8.05 22.11
C LEU A 138 -23.52 -8.26 23.58
N VAL A 139 -23.18 -7.17 24.28
CA VAL A 139 -22.67 -7.23 25.66
C VAL A 139 -23.81 -7.43 26.67
N GLU A 140 -24.91 -6.70 26.50
CA GLU A 140 -25.96 -6.61 27.50
C GLU A 140 -27.01 -7.72 27.35
N GLN A 141 -27.46 -7.97 26.12
CA GLN A 141 -28.53 -8.94 25.86
C GLN A 141 -27.96 -10.34 25.59
N ARG A 142 -26.96 -10.43 24.72
CA ARG A 142 -26.37 -11.71 24.30
C ARG A 142 -25.23 -12.20 25.19
N ARG A 143 -24.79 -11.38 26.17
CA ARG A 143 -23.68 -11.66 27.09
C ARG A 143 -22.38 -12.07 26.38
N GLY A 144 -22.15 -11.53 25.19
CA GLY A 144 -20.94 -11.71 24.40
C GLY A 144 -19.77 -10.89 24.93
N ARG A 145 -18.61 -11.05 24.30
CA ARG A 145 -17.37 -10.36 24.69
C ARG A 145 -16.97 -9.32 23.66
N LEU A 146 -16.81 -8.07 24.09
CA LEU A 146 -16.22 -7.00 23.31
C LEU A 146 -14.83 -6.65 23.84
N ARG A 147 -13.84 -6.56 22.95
CA ARG A 147 -12.53 -5.97 23.24
C ARG A 147 -12.25 -4.88 22.21
N LEU A 148 -11.94 -3.69 22.70
CA LEU A 148 -11.61 -2.54 21.88
C LEU A 148 -10.21 -2.06 22.25
N VAL A 149 -9.34 -2.01 21.25
CA VAL A 149 -7.97 -1.49 21.36
C VAL A 149 -7.91 -0.23 20.50
N THR A 150 -7.64 0.90 21.13
CA THR A 150 -7.43 2.18 20.46
C THR A 150 -6.23 2.87 21.05
N GLU A 151 -5.54 3.67 20.26
CA GLU A 151 -4.50 4.54 20.79
C GLU A 151 -5.14 5.70 21.55
N THR A 152 -4.57 6.06 22.70
CA THR A 152 -4.86 7.33 23.38
C THR A 152 -4.08 8.42 22.67
N ILE A 153 -4.78 9.22 21.88
CA ILE A 153 -4.25 10.50 21.41
C ILE A 153 -4.33 11.46 22.60
N SER A 154 -3.22 11.62 23.32
CA SER A 154 -3.08 12.73 24.29
C SER A 154 -3.10 14.05 23.51
N PRO A 155 -3.92 15.04 23.92
CA PRO A 155 -3.93 16.36 23.30
C PRO A 155 -2.62 17.12 23.51
#